data_AF-A0A177U7X1-F1
#
_entry.id   AF-A0A177U7X1-F1
#
_cell.length_a   1.000
_cell.length_b   1.000
_cell.length_c   1.000
_cell.angle_alpha   90.00
_cell.angle_beta   90.00
_cell.angle_gamma   90.00
#
_symmetry.space_group_name_H-M   'P 1'
#
loop_
_entity.id
_entity.type
_entity.pdbx_description
1 polymer ?
#
loop_
_entity_poly.entity_id
_entity_poly.type
_entity_poly.pdbx_seq_one_letter_code
_entity_poly.pdbx_strand_id
1 'polypeptide(L)' 'GGGAGRGAPDHASKNQEGAQVGFGAEKIGEANIGHKLLKIMGWSEGTGIGIIEGGAEPIAATVKTRKGGLGF' A
#
# COMPACT_ATOMS: atom_id res chain seq x y z
N GLY A 1 -18.83 -41.06 5.35
CA GLY A 1 -18.73 -39.91 4.43
C GLY A 1 -17.34 -39.36 4.58
N GLY A 2 -16.55 -39.10 3.53
CA GLY A 2 -16.88 -38.29 2.35
C GLY A 2 -17.14 -36.85 2.81
N GLY A 3 -16.36 -35.81 2.53
CA GLY A 3 -15.19 -35.60 1.69
C GLY A 3 -15.24 -34.12 1.25
N ALA A 4 -14.08 -33.46 1.15
CA ALA A 4 -13.85 -32.14 0.51
C ALA A 4 -14.48 -30.90 1.19
N GLY A 5 -13.85 -29.73 1.19
CA GLY A 5 -12.60 -29.33 0.57
C GLY A 5 -12.41 -27.82 0.68
N ARG A 6 -11.14 -27.41 0.56
CA ARG A 6 -10.67 -26.16 -0.06
C ARG A 6 -11.33 -24.90 0.47
N GLY A 7 -10.72 -24.33 1.52
CA GLY A 7 -10.80 -22.89 1.76
C GLY A 7 -10.42 -22.18 0.46
N ALA A 8 -11.40 -21.54 -0.16
CA ALA A 8 -11.20 -20.73 -1.34
C ALA A 8 -10.12 -19.69 -1.03
N PRO A 9 -9.16 -19.44 -1.93
CA PRO A 9 -8.33 -18.26 -1.77
C PRO A 9 -9.27 -17.06 -1.83
N ASP A 10 -9.23 -16.23 -0.79
CA ASP A 10 -9.79 -14.88 -0.85
C ASP A 10 -9.46 -14.28 -2.22
N HIS A 11 -10.46 -13.73 -2.89
CA HIS A 11 -10.29 -13.03 -4.16
C HIS A 11 -9.51 -11.73 -3.90
N ALA A 12 -8.23 -11.83 -3.53
CA ALA A 12 -7.29 -10.75 -3.69
C ALA A 12 -7.27 -10.40 -5.17
N SER A 13 -7.70 -9.18 -5.50
CA SER A 13 -7.60 -8.63 -6.84
C SER A 13 -6.20 -8.92 -7.38
N LYS A 14 -6.13 -9.71 -8.45
CA LYS A 14 -4.84 -10.10 -9.03
C LYS A 14 -4.12 -8.83 -9.50
N ASN A 15 -2.82 -8.75 -9.22
CA ASN A 15 -1.97 -7.67 -9.71
C ASN A 15 -2.08 -7.56 -11.25
N GLN A 16 -2.33 -6.35 -11.74
CA GLN A 16 -2.50 -6.06 -13.17
C GLN A 16 -1.28 -5.30 -13.70
N GLU A 17 -0.70 -5.76 -14.82
CA GLU A 17 0.41 -5.07 -15.51
C GLU A 17 0.05 -3.61 -15.79
N GLY A 18 0.93 -2.68 -15.43
CA GLY A 18 0.74 -1.25 -15.67
C GLY A 18 -0.18 -0.56 -14.65
N ALA A 19 -0.83 -1.29 -13.74
CA ALA A 19 -1.64 -0.66 -12.69
C ALA A 19 -0.76 0.07 -11.67
N GLN A 20 -1.26 1.18 -11.16
CA GLN A 20 -0.61 1.93 -10.08
C GLN A 20 -0.96 1.28 -8.74
N VAL A 21 0.07 0.96 -7.94
CA VAL A 21 -0.11 0.40 -6.59
C VAL A 21 -0.81 1.42 -5.70
N GLY A 22 -1.86 0.98 -5.00
CA GLY A 22 -2.60 1.81 -4.04
C GLY A 22 -3.43 2.95 -4.68
N PHE A 23 -3.66 2.91 -5.99
CA PHE A 23 -4.47 3.91 -6.67
C PHE A 23 -5.91 3.94 -6.11
N GLY A 24 -6.34 5.12 -5.65
CA GLY A 24 -7.65 5.32 -5.04
C GLY A 24 -7.80 4.72 -3.63
N ALA A 25 -6.70 4.27 -3.00
CA ALA A 25 -6.74 3.86 -1.61
C ALA A 25 -7.04 5.05 -0.69
N GLU A 26 -7.87 4.82 0.33
CA GLU A 26 -8.16 5.82 1.34
C GLU A 26 -6.92 6.10 2.19
N LYS A 27 -6.84 7.32 2.72
CA LYS A 27 -5.80 7.69 3.69
C LYS A 27 -5.93 6.81 4.94
N ILE A 28 -4.78 6.52 5.56
CA ILE A 28 -4.76 5.81 6.84
C ILE A 28 -5.41 6.72 7.88
N GLY A 29 -6.52 6.26 8.47
CA GLY A 29 -7.25 7.01 9.49
C GLY A 29 -6.56 6.99 10.86
N GLU A 30 -6.94 7.93 11.73
CA GLU A 30 -6.35 8.12 13.06
C GLU A 30 -6.52 6.92 14.01
N ALA A 31 -7.45 6.01 13.72
CA ALA A 31 -7.62 4.78 14.47
C ALA A 31 -6.42 3.82 14.33
N ASN A 32 -5.65 3.96 13.25
CA ASN A 32 -4.48 3.14 12.95
C ASN A 32 -3.38 3.29 14.03
N ILE A 33 -2.80 2.15 14.45
CA ILE A 33 -1.79 2.13 15.51
C ILE A 33 -0.54 2.90 15.08
N GLY A 34 -0.08 2.77 13.84
CA GLY A 34 1.06 3.51 13.30
C GLY A 34 0.83 5.03 13.30
N HIS A 35 -0.36 5.48 12.91
CA HIS A 35 -0.75 6.90 12.95
C HIS A 35 -0.65 7.48 14.36
N LYS A 36 -1.15 6.74 15.36
CA LYS A 36 -1.09 7.14 16.77
C LYS A 36 0.35 7.21 17.28
N LEU A 37 1.16 6.22 16.93
CA LEU A 37 2.58 6.19 17.34
C LEU A 37 3.36 7.36 16.74
N LEU A 38 3.15 7.68 15.46
CA LEU A 38 3.78 8.85 14.82
C LEU A 38 3.40 10.14 15.54
N LYS A 39 2.10 10.34 15.85
CA LYS A 39 1.63 11.50 16.64
C LYS A 39 2.34 11.61 17.99
N ILE A 40 2.51 10.50 18.72
CA ILE A 40 3.21 10.47 20.00
C ILE A 40 4.68 10.90 19.86
N MET A 41 5.31 10.57 18.73
CA MET A 41 6.68 10.97 18.41
C MET A 41 6.81 12.43 17.92
N GLY A 42 5.72 13.19 17.94
CA GLY A 42 5.70 14.61 17.55
C GLY A 42 5.48 14.85 16.05
N TRP A 43 5.20 13.81 15.27
CA TRP A 43 4.83 13.96 13.86
C TRP A 43 3.38 14.46 13.73
N SER A 44 3.13 15.32 12.74
CA SER A 44 1.80 15.87 12.45
C SER A 44 1.32 15.39 11.09
N GLU A 45 0.01 15.15 10.94
CA GLU A 45 -0.54 14.66 9.69
C GLU A 45 -0.30 15.67 8.55
N GLY A 46 0.12 15.15 7.38
CA GLY A 46 0.43 15.96 6.21
C GLY A 46 1.84 16.57 6.21
N THR A 47 2.65 16.33 7.23
CA THR A 47 4.05 16.78 7.26
C THR A 47 5.02 15.69 6.84
N GLY A 48 6.16 16.09 6.28
CA GLY A 48 7.29 15.20 6.05
C GLY A 48 7.91 14.70 7.35
N ILE A 49 8.84 13.75 7.23
CA ILE A 49 9.67 13.24 8.34
C ILE A 49 11.13 13.59 8.05
N GLY A 50 11.93 13.83 9.10
CA GLY A 50 13.37 14.10 9.01
C GLY A 50 13.76 15.47 9.59
N ILE A 51 15.06 15.73 9.70
CA ILE A 51 15.60 17.05 10.12
C ILE A 51 15.29 18.11 9.06
N ILE A 52 15.42 17.72 7.79
CA ILE A 52 14.86 18.44 6.65
C ILE A 52 13.62 17.64 6.27
N GLU A 53 12.45 18.26 6.33
CA GLU A 53 11.19 17.57 6.06
C GLU A 53 11.21 16.91 4.67
N GLY A 54 11.05 15.58 4.64
CA GLY A 54 10.87 14.83 3.40
C GLY A 54 9.51 15.05 2.75
N GLY A 55 9.22 14.32 1.67
CA GLY A 55 7.89 14.34 1.05
C GLY A 55 6.83 13.76 1.99
N ALA A 56 5.69 14.46 2.12
CA ALA A 56 4.55 14.01 2.94
C ALA A 56 3.64 13.00 2.20
N GLU A 57 3.65 13.03 0.87
CA GLU A 57 2.82 12.18 0.03
C GLU A 57 3.60 10.94 -0.45
N PRO A 58 2.94 9.78 -0.57
CA PRO A 58 3.58 8.55 -1.02
C PRO A 58 4.01 8.64 -2.50
N ILE A 59 5.13 8.00 -2.81
CA ILE A 59 5.58 7.85 -4.20
C ILE A 59 4.88 6.65 -4.82
N ALA A 60 4.21 6.88 -5.94
CA ALA A 60 3.42 5.87 -6.60
C ALA A 60 4.32 4.91 -7.41
N ALA A 61 4.06 3.60 -7.32
CA ALA A 61 4.78 2.56 -8.07
C ALA A 61 3.86 1.88 -9.10
N THR A 62 4.42 1.48 -10.24
CA THR A 62 3.69 0.78 -11.31
C THR A 62 3.97 -0.72 -11.26
N VAL A 63 2.91 -1.52 -11.32
CA VAL A 63 2.99 -2.98 -11.27
C VAL A 63 3.61 -3.54 -12.55
N LYS A 64 4.70 -4.30 -12.40
CA LYS A 64 5.33 -5.10 -13.47
C LYS A 64 5.23 -6.58 -13.13
N THR A 65 4.50 -7.33 -13.95
CA THR A 65 4.27 -8.77 -13.86
C THR A 65 4.91 -9.54 -15.02
N ARG A 66 5.02 -8.92 -16.19
CA ARG A 66 5.64 -9.53 -17.36
C ARG A 66 7.16 -9.50 -17.26
N LYS A 67 7.81 -10.54 -17.78
CA LYS A 67 9.28 -10.63 -17.86
C LYS A 67 9.88 -9.89 -19.07
N GLY A 68 9.08 -9.09 -19.78
CA GLY A 68 9.55 -8.23 -20.87
C GLY A 68 10.39 -7.08 -20.35
N GLY A 69 11.17 -6.45 -21.24
CA GLY A 69 12.02 -5.30 -20.90
C GLY A 69 11.24 -4.14 -20.25
N LEU A 70 11.95 -3.31 -19.49
CA LEU A 70 11.38 -2.07 -18.97
C LEU A 70 11.19 -1.08 -20.12
N GLY A 71 10.01 -0.48 -20.24
CA GLY A 71 9.69 0.49 -21.30
C GLY A 71 9.29 -0.09 -22.66
N PHE A 72 9.08 -1.41 -22.75
CA PHE A 72 8.69 -2.14 -23.97
C PHE A 72 7.46 -3.03 -23.75
#